data_AF-F8LCR5-F1
#
_entry.id   AF-F8LCR5-F1
#
_cell.length_a   1.000
_cell.length_b   1.000
_cell.length_c   1.000
_cell.angle_alpha   90.00
_cell.angle_beta   90.00
_cell.angle_gamma   90.00
#
_symmetry.space_group_name_H-M   'P 1'
#
loop_
_entity.id
_entity.type
_entity.pdbx_description
1 polymer ?
#
loop_
_entity_poly.entity_id
_entity_poly.type
_entity_poly.pdbx_seq_one_letter_code
_entity_poly.pdbx_strand_id
1 'polypeptide(L)'
;MKFPKYLLTLLLFLFVQLDAATFLKDRLQSSRDGDYIVTRIDNTYTVLLIKERSEHQISIEEISIPVQRLHDKRFPWAGWKHWVENGANGHTSWLLYTIHVDSGMMREYFSYTSEQWHSMSDVNNFLSTLLNLRFVKIPRENMKRVGVVPPSEKYGQDSRRIWTPKLVYEGETIYGAEFEAWRTRWPRDCSELSGKTITVYLPEDEKKYPTYFPYWLEIQGMLGKAKISIVDSGHRMRSPRSAPPRKVH
;
A
#
# COMPACT_ATOMS: atom_id res chain seq x y z
N MET A 1 -7.04 -43.56 36.78
CA MET A 1 -6.03 -42.54 36.39
C MET A 1 -6.61 -41.15 36.61
N LYS A 2 -6.02 -40.33 37.48
CA LYS A 2 -6.42 -38.93 37.68
C LYS A 2 -5.64 -38.08 36.67
N PHE A 3 -6.31 -37.54 35.65
CA PHE A 3 -5.69 -36.57 34.75
C PHE A 3 -5.31 -35.31 35.55
N PRO A 4 -4.07 -34.80 35.45
CA PRO A 4 -3.67 -33.61 36.17
C PRO A 4 -4.43 -32.40 35.61
N LYS A 5 -5.20 -31.72 36.47
CA LYS A 5 -5.98 -30.51 36.14
C LYS A 5 -5.14 -29.39 35.49
N TYR A 6 -3.82 -29.46 35.63
CA TYR A 6 -2.84 -28.51 35.07
C TYR A 6 -2.52 -28.73 33.58
N LEU A 7 -2.83 -29.91 33.02
CA LEU A 7 -2.56 -30.20 31.61
C LEU A 7 -3.52 -29.43 30.69
N LEU A 8 -4.78 -29.26 31.10
CA LEU A 8 -5.78 -28.52 30.33
C LEU A 8 -5.49 -27.01 30.29
N THR A 9 -5.00 -26.44 31.39
CA THR A 9 -4.60 -25.03 31.48
C THR A 9 -3.34 -24.73 30.66
N LEU A 10 -2.37 -25.66 30.61
CA LEU A 10 -1.20 -25.56 29.74
C LEU A 10 -1.58 -25.60 28.26
N LEU A 11 -2.54 -26.47 27.90
CA LEU A 11 -3.06 -26.58 26.54
C LEU A 11 -3.82 -25.31 26.12
N LEU A 12 -4.63 -24.74 27.01
CA LEU A 12 -5.33 -23.46 26.77
C LEU A 12 -4.36 -22.28 26.62
N PHE A 13 -3.22 -22.26 27.32
CA PHE A 13 -2.20 -21.21 27.17
C PHE A 13 -1.43 -21.32 25.84
N LEU A 14 -1.26 -22.53 25.30
CA LEU A 14 -0.60 -22.76 24.01
C LEU A 14 -1.44 -22.27 22.81
N PHE A 15 -2.76 -22.10 22.96
CA PHE A 15 -3.65 -21.62 21.90
C PHE A 15 -3.79 -20.09 21.80
N VAL A 16 -3.21 -19.31 22.73
CA VAL A 16 -3.49 -17.85 22.82
C VAL A 16 -2.49 -16.98 22.03
N GLN A 17 -1.46 -17.56 21.40
CA GLN A 17 -0.56 -16.83 20.51
C GLN A 17 -0.92 -17.08 19.04
N LEU A 18 -2.22 -17.04 18.69
CA LEU A 18 -2.59 -16.86 17.28
C LEU A 18 -2.19 -15.45 16.89
N ASP A 19 -0.98 -15.33 16.33
CA ASP A 19 -0.46 -14.10 15.77
C ASP A 19 -1.48 -13.55 14.76
N ALA A 20 -2.03 -12.37 15.03
CA ALA A 20 -3.12 -11.77 14.29
C ALA A 20 -2.63 -11.42 12.89
N ALA A 21 -2.77 -12.36 11.98
CA ALA A 21 -2.42 -12.16 10.59
C ALA A 21 -3.54 -11.41 9.87
N THR A 22 -3.17 -10.53 8.95
CA THR A 22 -4.11 -9.73 8.16
C THR A 22 -3.74 -9.79 6.68
N PHE A 23 -4.71 -9.53 5.80
CA PHE A 23 -4.50 -9.35 4.38
C PHE A 23 -4.83 -7.91 4.00
N LEU A 24 -4.07 -7.33 3.06
CA LEU A 24 -4.34 -5.95 2.61
C LEU A 24 -5.69 -5.84 1.89
N LYS A 25 -6.15 -6.91 1.22
CA LYS A 25 -7.49 -6.93 0.61
C LYS A 25 -8.61 -6.75 1.64
N ASP A 26 -8.45 -7.26 2.86
CA ASP A 26 -9.46 -7.13 3.91
C ASP A 26 -9.59 -5.66 4.32
N ARG A 27 -8.47 -4.93 4.39
CA ARG A 27 -8.47 -3.49 4.61
C ARG A 27 -9.07 -2.73 3.44
N LEU A 28 -8.86 -3.18 2.21
CA LEU A 28 -9.44 -2.55 1.02
C LEU A 28 -10.99 -2.57 1.06
N GLN A 29 -11.61 -3.42 1.87
CA GLN A 29 -13.05 -3.38 2.12
C GLN A 29 -13.53 -2.12 2.86
N SER A 30 -12.66 -1.35 3.51
CA SER A 30 -13.04 -0.09 4.15
C SER A 30 -12.83 1.15 3.26
N SER A 31 -12.40 0.95 2.02
CA SER A 31 -12.17 2.04 1.07
C SER A 31 -13.45 2.80 0.71
N ARG A 32 -13.30 4.05 0.30
CA ARG A 32 -14.40 4.90 -0.15
C ARG A 32 -14.06 5.53 -1.49
N ASP A 33 -15.10 5.88 -2.24
CA ASP A 33 -14.96 6.60 -3.50
C ASP A 33 -14.25 7.93 -3.29
N GLY A 34 -13.28 8.22 -4.16
CA GLY A 34 -12.45 9.41 -4.11
C GLY A 34 -11.30 9.35 -3.12
N ASP A 35 -11.12 8.25 -2.40
CA ASP A 35 -9.92 8.06 -1.60
C ASP A 35 -8.71 7.83 -2.50
N TYR A 36 -7.58 8.43 -2.13
CA TYR A 36 -6.38 8.36 -2.95
C TYR A 36 -5.10 8.32 -2.13
N ILE A 37 -4.06 7.82 -2.78
CA ILE A 37 -2.67 7.85 -2.34
C ILE A 37 -1.81 8.30 -3.51
N VAL A 38 -0.77 9.07 -3.20
CA VAL A 38 0.27 9.41 -4.14
C VAL A 38 1.57 8.80 -3.67
N THR A 39 2.15 7.97 -4.51
CA THR A 39 3.42 7.30 -4.25
C THR A 39 4.49 7.82 -5.18
N ARG A 40 5.75 7.70 -4.73
CA ARG A 40 6.93 7.89 -5.54
C ARG A 40 7.72 6.60 -5.59
N ILE A 41 8.04 6.18 -6.81
CA ILE A 41 8.95 5.08 -7.11
C ILE A 41 9.97 5.65 -8.09
N ASP A 42 11.25 5.66 -7.68
CA ASP A 42 12.36 6.27 -8.43
C ASP A 42 12.05 7.72 -8.87
N ASN A 43 11.95 7.93 -10.18
CA ASN A 43 11.69 9.21 -10.83
C ASN A 43 10.26 9.34 -11.36
N THR A 44 9.32 8.57 -10.82
CA THR A 44 7.92 8.60 -11.20
C THR A 44 7.03 8.80 -9.97
N TYR A 45 6.07 9.70 -10.09
CA TYR A 45 4.95 9.78 -9.18
C TYR A 45 3.76 9.01 -9.75
N THR A 46 3.06 8.29 -8.89
CA THR A 46 1.87 7.53 -9.25
C THR A 46 0.76 7.82 -8.26
N VAL A 47 -0.38 8.28 -8.77
CA VAL A 47 -1.64 8.39 -8.01
C VAL A 47 -2.40 7.09 -8.16
N LEU A 48 -2.83 6.51 -7.04
CA LEU A 48 -3.84 5.47 -7.00
C LEU A 48 -5.12 6.07 -6.41
N LEU A 49 -6.20 6.04 -7.17
CA LEU A 49 -7.50 6.63 -6.84
C LEU A 49 -8.56 5.53 -6.82
N ILE A 50 -9.27 5.40 -5.72
CA ILE A 50 -10.49 4.58 -5.64
C ILE A 50 -11.58 5.34 -6.41
N LYS A 51 -11.84 4.94 -7.65
CA LYS A 51 -12.83 5.60 -8.52
C LYS A 51 -14.24 5.27 -8.08
N GLU A 52 -14.51 3.98 -7.88
CA GLU A 52 -15.82 3.45 -7.59
C GLU A 52 -15.70 2.17 -6.78
N ARG A 53 -16.57 2.01 -5.79
CA ARG A 53 -16.71 0.84 -4.96
C ARG A 53 -18.13 0.29 -5.03
N SER A 54 -18.22 -1.01 -5.27
CA SER A 54 -19.42 -1.82 -5.11
C SER A 54 -19.23 -2.88 -4.03
N GLU A 55 -20.25 -3.70 -3.80
CA GLU A 55 -20.18 -4.81 -2.83
C GLU A 55 -19.07 -5.82 -3.15
N HIS A 56 -18.87 -6.14 -4.44
CA HIS A 56 -17.95 -7.19 -4.88
C HIS A 56 -16.76 -6.70 -5.70
N GLN A 57 -16.75 -5.42 -6.11
CA GLN A 57 -15.72 -4.87 -6.98
C GLN A 57 -15.28 -3.48 -6.56
N ILE A 58 -13.99 -3.21 -6.76
CA ILE A 58 -13.40 -1.88 -6.60
C ILE A 58 -12.69 -1.52 -7.90
N SER A 59 -13.01 -0.35 -8.40
CA SER A 59 -12.37 0.28 -9.55
C SER A 59 -11.29 1.24 -9.07
N ILE A 60 -10.04 1.01 -9.50
CA ILE A 60 -8.89 1.83 -9.10
C ILE A 60 -8.28 2.47 -10.35
N GLU A 61 -8.14 3.78 -10.35
CA GLU A 61 -7.34 4.48 -11.35
C GLU A 61 -5.88 4.58 -10.90
N GLU A 62 -4.96 4.31 -11.81
CA GLU A 62 -3.52 4.52 -11.64
C GLU A 62 -3.03 5.53 -12.67
N ILE A 63 -2.47 6.64 -12.19
CA ILE A 63 -2.04 7.75 -13.03
C ILE A 63 -0.58 8.07 -12.73
N SER A 64 0.29 7.95 -13.73
CA SER A 64 1.74 8.15 -13.56
C SER A 64 2.25 9.39 -14.26
N ILE A 65 3.19 10.09 -13.63
CA ILE A 65 3.90 11.24 -14.19
C ILE A 65 5.38 11.23 -13.78
N PRO A 66 6.32 11.43 -14.72
CA PRO A 66 7.73 11.61 -14.40
C PRO A 66 7.97 12.85 -13.53
N VAL A 67 8.83 12.72 -12.52
CA VAL A 67 9.19 13.79 -11.57
C VAL A 67 9.65 15.06 -12.29
N GLN A 68 10.41 14.92 -13.38
CA GLN A 68 10.95 16.04 -14.14
C GLN A 68 9.86 16.93 -14.75
N ARG A 69 8.69 16.35 -15.11
CA ARG A 69 7.59 17.13 -15.69
C ARG A 69 6.94 18.06 -14.67
N LEU A 70 6.81 17.62 -13.42
CA LEU A 70 6.25 18.44 -12.33
C LEU A 70 7.17 19.58 -11.91
N HIS A 71 8.48 19.45 -12.14
CA HIS A 71 9.45 20.49 -11.84
C HIS A 71 9.66 21.49 -12.99
N ASP A 72 9.00 21.33 -14.14
CA ASP A 72 8.99 22.37 -15.17
C ASP A 72 8.28 23.61 -14.61
N LYS A 73 8.93 24.77 -14.64
CA LYS A 73 8.37 26.03 -14.13
C LYS A 73 7.07 26.44 -14.81
N ARG A 74 6.81 25.91 -16.01
CA ARG A 74 5.59 26.15 -16.78
C ARG A 74 4.46 25.22 -16.36
N PHE A 75 4.72 24.22 -15.53
CA PHE A 75 3.72 23.29 -15.04
C PHE A 75 2.84 23.98 -14.00
N PRO A 76 1.51 24.13 -14.24
CA PRO A 76 0.62 24.80 -13.31
C PRO A 76 0.30 23.87 -12.12
N TRP A 77 1.21 23.79 -11.15
CA TRP A 77 1.05 22.93 -9.97
C TRP A 77 0.16 23.58 -8.91
N ALA A 78 -1.00 22.99 -8.64
CA ALA A 78 -1.91 23.38 -7.55
C ALA A 78 -2.25 22.20 -6.61
N GLY A 79 -1.43 21.14 -6.63
CA GLY A 79 -1.62 19.93 -5.84
C GLY A 79 -2.19 18.74 -6.62
N TRP A 80 -2.09 17.55 -6.02
CA TRP A 80 -2.44 16.28 -6.67
C TRP A 80 -3.90 16.19 -7.07
N LYS A 81 -4.81 16.58 -6.17
CA LYS A 81 -6.26 16.57 -6.41
C LYS A 81 -6.62 17.43 -7.62
N HIS A 82 -6.15 18.68 -7.62
CA HIS A 82 -6.37 19.59 -8.75
C HIS A 82 -5.75 19.06 -10.05
N TRP A 83 -4.54 18.51 -10.00
CA TRP A 83 -3.89 17.95 -11.19
C TRP A 83 -4.73 16.82 -11.82
N VAL A 84 -5.21 15.86 -11.03
CA VAL A 84 -6.05 14.77 -11.52
C VAL A 84 -7.38 15.29 -12.08
N GLU A 85 -8.06 16.16 -11.33
CA GLU A 85 -9.37 16.72 -11.70
C GLU A 85 -9.32 17.54 -13.01
N ASN A 86 -8.16 18.09 -13.36
CA ASN A 86 -7.91 18.82 -14.60
C ASN A 86 -7.29 17.94 -15.70
N GLY A 87 -7.58 16.63 -15.68
CA GLY A 87 -7.18 15.70 -16.74
C GLY A 87 -5.73 15.24 -16.66
N ALA A 88 -5.08 15.38 -15.49
CA ALA A 88 -3.75 14.86 -15.21
C ALA A 88 -2.71 15.24 -16.28
N ASN A 89 -2.71 16.50 -16.74
CA ASN A 89 -1.88 16.94 -17.86
C ASN A 89 -0.41 16.53 -17.67
N GLY A 90 0.21 16.02 -18.74
CA GLY A 90 1.57 15.50 -18.71
C GLY A 90 1.73 14.11 -18.08
N HIS A 91 0.65 13.37 -17.81
CA HIS A 91 0.75 11.96 -17.45
C HIS A 91 1.41 11.13 -18.57
N THR A 92 2.01 10.00 -18.20
CA THR A 92 2.56 9.00 -19.13
C THR A 92 1.73 7.73 -19.17
N SER A 93 0.94 7.47 -18.14
CA SER A 93 0.04 6.33 -18.03
C SER A 93 -1.21 6.73 -17.27
N TRP A 94 -2.37 6.23 -17.71
CA TRP A 94 -3.64 6.34 -16.99
C TRP A 94 -4.43 5.05 -17.20
N LEU A 95 -4.42 4.21 -16.18
CA LEU A 95 -5.01 2.88 -16.20
C LEU A 95 -6.22 2.85 -15.25
N LEU A 96 -7.22 2.04 -15.59
CA LEU A 96 -8.32 1.67 -14.72
C LEU A 96 -8.28 0.16 -14.50
N TYR A 97 -8.08 -0.25 -13.25
CA TYR A 97 -8.16 -1.65 -12.84
C TYR A 97 -9.51 -1.94 -12.21
N THR A 98 -10.01 -3.17 -12.40
CA THR A 98 -11.13 -3.70 -11.62
C THR A 98 -10.65 -4.85 -10.75
N ILE A 99 -10.83 -4.72 -9.45
CA ILE A 99 -10.43 -5.71 -8.44
C ILE A 99 -11.67 -6.35 -7.84
N HIS A 100 -11.70 -7.68 -7.80
CA HIS A 100 -12.72 -8.41 -7.05
C HIS A 100 -12.37 -8.42 -5.56
N VAL A 101 -13.26 -7.90 -4.72
CA VAL A 101 -12.98 -7.59 -3.31
C VAL A 101 -12.59 -8.83 -2.52
N ASP A 102 -13.34 -9.93 -2.64
CA ASP A 102 -13.15 -11.13 -1.82
C ASP A 102 -11.87 -11.89 -2.17
N SER A 103 -11.54 -11.93 -3.47
CA SER A 103 -10.40 -12.68 -3.98
C SER A 103 -9.14 -11.82 -4.08
N GLY A 104 -9.25 -10.49 -4.01
CA GLY A 104 -8.14 -9.57 -4.30
C GLY A 104 -7.58 -9.74 -5.72
N MET A 105 -8.33 -10.38 -6.63
CA MET A 105 -7.90 -10.66 -7.99
C MET A 105 -8.24 -9.51 -8.91
N MET A 106 -7.26 -9.05 -9.69
CA MET A 106 -7.49 -8.14 -10.81
C MET A 106 -8.15 -8.93 -11.95
N ARG A 107 -9.26 -8.42 -12.49
CA ARG A 107 -9.98 -9.07 -13.60
C ARG A 107 -9.50 -8.59 -14.96
N GLU A 108 -9.43 -7.29 -15.11
CA GLU A 108 -9.05 -6.62 -16.35
C GLU A 108 -8.60 -5.20 -16.05
N TYR A 109 -7.96 -4.59 -17.04
CA TYR A 109 -7.65 -3.18 -17.01
C TYR A 109 -7.90 -2.51 -18.36
N PHE A 110 -8.28 -1.24 -18.29
CA PHE A 110 -8.44 -0.36 -19.43
C PHE A 110 -7.37 0.73 -19.37
N SER A 111 -6.70 0.98 -20.50
CA SER A 111 -5.77 2.09 -20.63
C SER A 111 -6.48 3.28 -21.26
N TYR A 112 -6.68 4.37 -20.52
CA TYR A 112 -7.18 5.63 -21.10
C TYR A 112 -6.13 6.29 -22.00
N THR A 113 -4.83 6.00 -21.79
CA THR A 113 -3.76 6.56 -22.63
C THR A 113 -3.81 5.99 -24.05
N SER A 114 -4.13 4.71 -24.19
CA SER A 114 -4.16 4.01 -25.49
C SER A 114 -5.56 3.57 -25.91
N GLU A 115 -6.58 3.95 -25.15
CA GLU A 115 -8.01 3.69 -25.37
C GLU A 115 -8.35 2.21 -25.64
N GLN A 116 -7.67 1.29 -24.94
CA GLN A 116 -7.84 -0.14 -25.19
C GLN A 116 -7.95 -0.97 -23.90
N TRP A 117 -8.73 -2.05 -24.00
CA TRP A 117 -8.80 -3.10 -23.00
C TRP A 117 -7.60 -4.04 -23.12
N HIS A 118 -7.08 -4.47 -21.99
CA HIS A 118 -5.98 -5.42 -21.93
C HIS A 118 -6.34 -6.62 -21.05
N SER A 119 -5.75 -7.76 -21.39
CA SER A 119 -5.83 -8.97 -20.57
C SER A 119 -4.80 -8.92 -19.44
N MET A 120 -5.17 -9.39 -18.26
CA MET A 120 -4.24 -9.51 -17.11
C MET A 120 -3.16 -10.56 -17.34
N SER A 121 -3.30 -11.46 -18.33
CA SER A 121 -2.26 -12.44 -18.70
C SER A 121 -0.92 -11.79 -19.05
N ASP A 122 -0.94 -10.53 -19.46
CA ASP A 122 0.21 -9.84 -20.03
C ASP A 122 0.95 -8.98 -18.98
N VAL A 123 0.40 -8.85 -17.76
CA VAL A 123 0.93 -7.98 -16.71
C VAL A 123 1.24 -8.78 -15.46
N ASN A 124 2.45 -8.61 -14.94
CA ASN A 124 2.84 -9.15 -13.64
C ASN A 124 1.81 -8.75 -12.58
N ASN A 125 1.23 -9.75 -11.90
CA ASN A 125 0.09 -9.59 -11.01
C ASN A 125 0.48 -9.00 -9.63
N PHE A 126 1.41 -8.03 -9.61
CA PHE A 126 2.04 -7.52 -8.39
C PHE A 126 1.02 -7.08 -7.34
N LEU A 127 0.06 -6.23 -7.72
CA LEU A 127 -0.94 -5.70 -6.80
C LEU A 127 -1.84 -6.83 -6.25
N SER A 128 -2.33 -7.73 -7.11
CA SER A 128 -3.19 -8.83 -6.66
C SER A 128 -2.44 -9.81 -5.75
N THR A 129 -1.18 -10.12 -6.07
CA THR A 129 -0.32 -10.93 -5.21
C THR A 129 -0.18 -10.23 -3.86
N LEU A 130 0.22 -8.96 -3.84
CA LEU A 130 0.41 -8.16 -2.62
C LEU A 130 -0.86 -8.10 -1.75
N LEU A 131 -2.03 -7.91 -2.37
CA LEU A 131 -3.33 -7.87 -1.69
C LEU A 131 -3.70 -9.20 -1.01
N ASN A 132 -3.20 -10.32 -1.53
CA ASN A 132 -3.46 -11.67 -1.04
C ASN A 132 -2.35 -12.25 -0.16
N LEU A 133 -1.29 -11.48 0.14
CA LEU A 133 -0.27 -11.93 1.07
C LEU A 133 -0.75 -11.85 2.51
N ARG A 134 -0.37 -12.87 3.29
CA ARG A 134 -0.58 -12.91 4.73
C ARG A 134 0.48 -12.03 5.41
N PHE A 135 0.05 -10.96 6.05
CA PHE A 135 0.91 -10.06 6.81
C PHE A 135 0.88 -10.40 8.30
N VAL A 136 2.05 -10.34 8.94
CA VAL A 136 2.24 -10.52 10.37
C VAL A 136 2.68 -9.19 10.96
N LYS A 137 2.04 -8.77 12.05
CA LYS A 137 2.39 -7.51 12.73
C LYS A 137 3.81 -7.60 13.29
N ILE A 138 4.61 -6.57 13.07
CA ILE A 138 5.92 -6.44 13.71
C ILE A 138 5.69 -5.80 15.09
N PRO A 139 6.06 -6.46 16.21
CA PRO A 139 5.97 -5.85 17.53
C PRO A 139 6.73 -4.53 17.60
N ARG A 140 6.23 -3.58 18.41
CA ARG A 140 6.73 -2.19 18.45
C ARG A 140 8.21 -2.13 18.85
N GLU A 141 8.64 -3.04 19.72
CA GLU A 141 10.02 -3.23 20.14
C GLU A 141 10.98 -3.65 19.00
N ASN A 142 10.45 -4.37 18.01
CA ASN A 142 11.16 -4.90 16.84
C ASN A 142 11.04 -3.99 15.61
N MET A 143 10.31 -2.88 15.71
CA MET A 143 10.23 -1.89 14.65
C MET A 143 11.59 -1.21 14.44
N LYS A 144 11.78 -0.70 13.23
CA LYS A 144 12.98 0.05 12.86
C LYS A 144 13.16 1.26 13.78
N ARG A 145 14.41 1.57 14.17
CA ARG A 145 14.76 2.70 15.05
C ARG A 145 15.76 3.63 14.39
N VAL A 146 15.74 4.91 14.80
CA VAL A 146 16.65 5.95 14.30
C VAL A 146 17.89 6.04 15.18
N GLY A 147 19.07 6.13 14.56
CA GLY A 147 20.34 6.33 15.25
C GLY A 147 21.19 5.07 15.36
N VAL A 148 22.42 5.24 15.86
CA VAL A 148 23.43 4.18 15.99
C VAL A 148 22.98 3.16 17.03
N VAL A 149 23.08 1.86 16.69
CA VAL A 149 22.78 0.79 17.64
C VAL A 149 23.73 0.90 18.83
N PRO A 150 23.22 0.94 20.08
CA PRO A 150 24.09 1.05 21.25
C PRO A 150 25.07 -0.15 21.33
N PRO A 151 26.33 0.06 21.78
CA PRO A 151 27.39 -0.93 21.63
C PRO A 151 27.23 -2.27 22.36
N SER A 152 26.23 -2.45 23.24
CA SER A 152 25.86 -3.77 23.80
C SER A 152 24.60 -3.67 24.66
N GLU A 153 23.98 -4.83 24.94
CA GLU A 153 22.88 -5.00 25.91
C GLU A 153 23.23 -4.52 27.35
N LYS A 154 24.53 -4.32 27.65
CA LYS A 154 25.00 -3.83 28.97
C LYS A 154 24.50 -2.42 29.32
N TYR A 155 24.04 -1.63 28.34
CA TYR A 155 23.60 -0.24 28.55
C TYR A 155 22.08 -0.09 28.73
N GLY A 156 21.35 -1.19 28.91
CA GLY A 156 19.90 -1.18 29.15
C GLY A 156 19.06 -1.30 27.87
N GLN A 157 17.75 -1.09 28.02
CA GLN A 157 16.80 -1.15 26.90
C GLN A 157 17.12 -0.12 25.81
N ASP A 158 16.94 -0.50 24.54
CA ASP A 158 17.13 0.39 23.39
C ASP A 158 16.15 1.58 23.45
N SER A 159 16.67 2.75 23.85
CA SER A 159 15.93 3.99 24.01
C SER A 159 15.80 4.80 22.71
N ARG A 160 16.34 4.29 21.59
CA ARG A 160 16.25 4.97 20.30
C ARG A 160 14.79 5.12 19.87
N ARG A 161 14.46 6.29 19.33
CA ARG A 161 13.14 6.56 18.79
C ARG A 161 12.83 5.60 17.64
N ILE A 162 11.62 5.05 17.65
CA ILE A 162 11.08 4.26 16.53
C ILE A 162 11.02 5.15 15.30
N TRP A 163 11.57 4.64 14.20
CA TRP A 163 11.47 5.27 12.90
C TRP A 163 10.05 5.08 12.37
N THR A 164 9.41 6.18 12.00
CA THR A 164 8.12 6.19 11.32
C THR A 164 8.24 6.91 9.99
N PRO A 165 7.47 6.49 8.97
CA PRO A 165 7.42 7.20 7.70
C PRO A 165 6.76 8.57 7.88
N LYS A 166 7.03 9.48 6.92
CA LYS A 166 6.35 10.78 6.86
C LYS A 166 4.89 10.56 6.44
N LEU A 167 3.95 11.14 7.19
CA LEU A 167 2.55 11.22 6.80
C LEU A 167 2.29 12.57 6.12
N VAL A 168 1.80 12.52 4.88
CA VAL A 168 1.26 13.70 4.18
C VAL A 168 -0.18 13.40 3.81
N TYR A 169 -1.08 14.29 4.20
CA TYR A 169 -2.52 14.15 4.00
C TYR A 169 -3.07 15.47 3.47
N GLU A 170 -3.66 15.44 2.28
CA GLU A 170 -4.18 16.58 1.51
C GLU A 170 -3.16 17.72 1.39
N GLY A 171 -1.89 17.36 1.12
CA GLY A 171 -0.77 18.29 0.99
C GLY A 171 -0.15 18.76 2.31
N GLU A 172 -0.76 18.45 3.45
CA GLU A 172 -0.26 18.84 4.77
C GLU A 172 0.58 17.73 5.41
N THR A 173 1.72 18.09 5.98
CA THR A 173 2.54 17.14 6.74
C THR A 173 1.96 16.96 8.14
N ILE A 174 1.59 15.73 8.48
CA ILE A 174 1.05 15.41 9.79
C ILE A 174 2.18 14.96 10.73
N TYR A 175 2.40 15.75 11.77
CA TYR A 175 3.40 15.45 12.80
C TYR A 175 2.84 14.52 13.87
N GLY A 176 3.66 13.61 14.37
CA GLY A 176 3.29 12.71 15.47
C GLY A 176 2.36 11.57 15.09
N ALA A 177 2.12 11.33 13.80
CA ALA A 177 1.34 10.18 13.34
C ALA A 177 2.00 8.86 13.76
N GLU A 178 1.19 7.96 14.32
CA GLU A 178 1.61 6.62 14.70
C GLU A 178 1.38 5.62 13.56
N PHE A 179 2.25 4.63 13.49
CA PHE A 179 2.27 3.64 12.42
C PHE A 179 2.49 2.26 12.99
N GLU A 180 1.75 1.30 12.44
CA GLU A 180 2.03 -0.12 12.57
C GLU A 180 2.92 -0.57 11.43
N ALA A 181 3.83 -1.50 11.72
CA ALA A 181 4.62 -2.17 10.71
C ALA A 181 4.16 -3.62 10.57
N TRP A 182 4.07 -4.09 9.34
CA TRP A 182 3.60 -5.42 9.00
C TRP A 182 4.57 -6.06 8.03
N ARG A 183 4.86 -7.36 8.22
CA ARG A 183 5.82 -8.11 7.40
C ARG A 183 5.14 -9.26 6.69
N THR A 184 5.57 -9.51 5.46
CA THR A 184 5.24 -10.73 4.73
C THR A 184 6.43 -11.22 3.91
N ARG A 185 6.27 -12.37 3.25
CA ARG A 185 7.22 -12.92 2.31
C ARG A 185 6.55 -13.09 0.95
N TRP A 186 7.16 -12.53 -0.08
CA TRP A 186 6.71 -12.74 -1.45
C TRP A 186 6.77 -14.22 -1.82
N PRO A 187 5.85 -14.74 -2.65
CA PRO A 187 5.87 -16.13 -3.07
C PRO A 187 7.18 -16.47 -3.79
N ARG A 188 7.52 -17.76 -3.85
CA ARG A 188 8.63 -18.22 -4.70
C ARG A 188 8.14 -18.38 -6.14
N ASP A 189 7.71 -17.29 -6.74
CA ASP A 189 7.44 -17.20 -8.17
C ASP A 189 8.75 -16.88 -8.91
N CYS A 190 8.87 -17.07 -10.22
CA CYS A 190 10.12 -16.76 -10.93
C CYS A 190 10.37 -15.25 -11.11
N SER A 191 9.72 -14.39 -10.32
CA SER A 191 9.86 -12.93 -10.40
C SER A 191 11.11 -12.44 -9.66
N GLU A 192 11.47 -11.17 -9.86
CA GLU A 192 12.55 -10.52 -9.11
C GLU A 192 12.29 -10.47 -7.59
N LEU A 193 11.01 -10.50 -7.19
CA LEU A 193 10.57 -10.46 -5.81
C LEU A 193 10.55 -11.85 -5.16
N SER A 194 10.86 -12.91 -5.92
CA SER A 194 10.79 -14.30 -5.45
C SER A 194 11.39 -14.51 -4.06
N GLY A 195 10.54 -14.91 -3.11
CA GLY A 195 10.95 -15.24 -1.74
C GLY A 195 11.51 -14.09 -0.91
N LYS A 196 11.44 -12.83 -1.39
CA LYS A 196 11.90 -11.63 -0.68
C LYS A 196 10.96 -11.26 0.47
N THR A 197 11.49 -10.57 1.46
CA THR A 197 10.70 -10.05 2.58
C THR A 197 10.17 -8.66 2.25
N ILE A 198 8.87 -8.45 2.45
CA ILE A 198 8.22 -7.16 2.28
C ILE A 198 7.79 -6.66 3.65
N THR A 199 8.10 -5.39 3.94
CA THR A 199 7.59 -4.68 5.12
C THR A 199 6.75 -3.50 4.67
N VAL A 200 5.52 -3.40 5.17
CA VAL A 200 4.63 -2.26 4.94
C VAL A 200 4.37 -1.52 6.24
N TYR A 201 4.16 -0.21 6.15
CA TYR A 201 3.76 0.63 7.28
C TYR A 201 2.40 1.25 7.00
N LEU A 202 1.49 1.14 7.95
CA LEU A 202 0.12 1.63 7.89
C LEU A 202 -0.14 2.57 9.07
N PRO A 203 -0.82 3.71 8.88
CA PRO A 203 -1.16 4.57 10.00
C PRO A 203 -2.15 3.86 10.94
N GLU A 204 -2.05 4.14 12.24
CA GLU A 204 -2.93 3.50 13.24
C GLU A 204 -4.37 4.02 13.20
N ASP A 205 -4.59 5.28 12.79
CA ASP A 205 -5.91 5.90 12.73
C ASP A 205 -6.64 5.59 11.40
N GLU A 206 -7.31 4.44 11.36
CA GLU A 206 -8.10 3.96 10.21
C GLU A 206 -9.31 4.85 9.88
N LYS A 207 -9.77 5.69 10.81
CA LYS A 207 -10.93 6.57 10.57
C LYS A 207 -10.53 7.82 9.81
N LYS A 208 -9.28 8.26 9.99
CA LYS A 208 -8.77 9.52 9.45
C LYS A 208 -7.96 9.35 8.17
N TYR A 209 -7.28 8.22 8.00
CA TYR A 209 -6.37 7.99 6.87
C TYR A 209 -6.72 6.71 6.10
N PRO A 210 -6.50 6.66 4.78
CA PRO A 210 -6.72 5.45 3.98
C PRO A 210 -5.69 4.35 4.28
N THR A 211 -5.94 3.55 5.33
CA THR A 211 -5.01 2.50 5.83
C THR A 211 -4.94 1.23 5.00
N TYR A 212 -5.68 1.15 3.90
CA TYR A 212 -5.62 0.04 2.94
C TYR A 212 -4.57 0.27 1.85
N PHE A 213 -3.97 1.46 1.78
CA PHE A 213 -2.76 1.70 1.01
C PHE A 213 -1.54 1.72 1.94
N PRO A 214 -0.42 1.04 1.56
CA PRO A 214 0.81 1.12 2.34
C PRO A 214 1.44 2.51 2.26
N TYR A 215 1.70 3.12 3.42
CA TYR A 215 2.37 4.43 3.50
C TYR A 215 3.87 4.39 3.26
N TRP A 216 4.42 3.21 3.49
CA TRP A 216 5.77 2.88 3.15
C TRP A 216 5.81 1.40 2.82
N LEU A 217 6.50 1.04 1.75
CA LEU A 217 6.78 -0.34 1.39
C LEU A 217 8.29 -0.49 1.18
N GLU A 218 8.89 -1.43 1.90
CA GLU A 218 10.31 -1.76 1.83
C GLU A 218 10.48 -3.24 1.46
N ILE A 219 11.24 -3.50 0.40
CA ILE A 219 11.57 -4.84 -0.07
C ILE A 219 13.02 -5.15 0.29
N GLN A 220 13.23 -6.21 1.06
CA GLN A 220 14.58 -6.63 1.49
C GLN A 220 15.23 -7.54 0.46
N GLY A 221 16.53 -7.36 0.23
CA GLY A 221 17.34 -8.28 -0.57
C GLY A 221 17.29 -8.04 -2.08
N MET A 222 16.86 -6.86 -2.53
CA MET A 222 17.08 -6.38 -3.89
C MET A 222 18.42 -5.64 -3.96
N LEU A 223 19.10 -5.70 -5.11
CA LEU A 223 20.24 -4.83 -5.42
C LEU A 223 19.69 -3.41 -5.59
N GLY A 224 19.96 -2.54 -4.62
CA GLY A 224 19.28 -1.25 -4.49
C GLY A 224 18.10 -1.30 -3.51
N LYS A 225 17.70 -0.13 -2.99
CA LYS A 225 16.56 -0.03 -2.05
C LYS A 225 15.30 0.26 -2.85
N ALA A 226 14.58 -0.77 -3.29
CA ALA A 226 13.22 -0.61 -3.80
C ALA A 226 12.33 -0.12 -2.65
N LYS A 227 12.01 1.18 -2.70
CA LYS A 227 11.23 1.87 -1.68
C LYS A 227 10.10 2.60 -2.36
N ILE A 228 8.88 2.26 -1.95
CA ILE A 228 7.71 3.04 -2.31
C ILE A 228 7.47 3.99 -1.15
N SER A 229 7.62 5.28 -1.42
CA SER A 229 7.38 6.34 -0.43
C SER A 229 6.12 7.11 -0.78
N ILE A 230 5.26 7.36 0.21
CA ILE A 230 4.15 8.29 0.02
C ILE A 230 4.62 9.72 -0.08
N VAL A 231 3.94 10.43 -0.97
CA VAL A 231 4.07 11.86 -1.20
C VAL A 231 2.84 12.60 -0.67
N ASP A 232 1.65 12.03 -0.84
CA ASP A 232 0.38 12.59 -0.38
C ASP A 232 -0.68 11.48 -0.25
N SER A 233 -1.76 11.76 0.45
CA SER A 233 -2.94 10.89 0.56
C SER A 233 -4.16 11.73 0.89
N GLY A 234 -5.37 11.22 0.67
CA GLY A 234 -6.55 12.01 1.01
C GLY A 234 -7.86 11.36 0.59
N HIS A 235 -8.90 12.17 0.65
CA HIS A 235 -10.26 11.79 0.32
C HIS A 235 -10.86 12.73 -0.72
N ARG A 236 -11.98 12.32 -1.32
CA ARG A 236 -12.81 13.14 -2.21
C ARG A 236 -12.08 13.67 -3.46
N MET A 237 -11.05 12.98 -3.95
CA MET A 237 -10.50 13.26 -5.28
C MET A 237 -11.48 12.78 -6.35
N ARG A 238 -11.70 13.57 -7.41
CA ARG A 238 -12.60 13.18 -8.49
C ARG A 238 -11.82 12.84 -9.76
N SER A 239 -12.19 11.75 -10.41
CA SER A 239 -11.70 11.46 -11.75
C SER A 239 -12.50 12.25 -12.78
N PRO A 240 -11.86 12.93 -13.75
CA PRO A 240 -12.56 13.55 -14.87
C PRO A 240 -12.94 12.53 -15.95
N ARG A 241 -12.46 11.28 -15.87
CA ARG A 241 -12.71 10.24 -16.88
C ARG A 241 -14.05 9.59 -16.63
N SER A 242 -14.86 9.47 -17.68
CA SER A 242 -16.08 8.65 -17.66
C SER A 242 -15.72 7.16 -17.52
N ALA A 243 -16.74 6.31 -17.36
CA ALA A 243 -16.55 4.86 -17.48
C ALA A 243 -15.97 4.51 -18.85
N PRO A 244 -15.10 3.48 -18.95
CA PRO A 244 -14.59 3.00 -20.23
C PRO A 244 -15.72 2.40 -21.09
N PRO A 245 -15.54 2.32 -22.41
CA PRO A 245 -16.51 1.63 -23.27
C PRO A 245 -16.62 0.15 -22.88
N ARG A 246 -17.81 -0.44 -23.05
CA ARG A 246 -17.99 -1.88 -22.82
C ARG A 246 -17.05 -2.67 -23.72
N LYS A 247 -16.40 -3.68 -23.14
CA LYS A 247 -15.58 -4.63 -23.89
C LYS A 247 -16.48 -5.40 -24.86
N VAL A 248 -16.21 -5.28 -26.15
CA VAL A 248 -16.87 -6.08 -27.19
C VAL A 248 -16.09 -7.38 -27.28
N HIS A 249 -16.75 -8.50 -26.98
CA HIS A 249 -16.18 -9.85 -27.04
C HIS A 249 -16.14 -10.38 -28.47
#